data_AF-A0A0G0N9C2-F1
#
_entry.id   AF-A0A0G0N9C2-F1
#
_cell.length_a   1.000
_cell.length_b   1.000
_cell.length_c   1.000
_cell.angle_alpha   90.00
_cell.angle_beta   90.00
_cell.angle_gamma   90.00
#
_symmetry.space_group_name_H-M   'P 1'
#
loop_
_entity.id
_entity.type
_entity.pdbx_description
1 polymer ?
#
loop_
_entity_poly.entity_id
_entity_poly.type
_entity_poly.pdbx_seq_one_letter_code
_entity_poly.pdbx_strand_id
1 'polypeptide(L)'
;MVKDGRIQPSRIEEVVAQTQKQLDQFLLEEGKRISHSCGVYNLLLDLVTMIGRYRFRTSYGQNLAQHTIEETKIGVEIAHEVGADVEVVRLGCLLHDIGKVVTDEEGTHVKLGVDLLRKYNIDKRAVDTVAEHHEDKPFSSMESIVVYVADAISGSRPGARYEPHEDYVQRMEKIEEIANSFNGIDQAFAFQAGREVRVVVRPDEVSDDGLTVLVHDIAKKLENEAQYAGQIKVTAIRQTQASETTKAK
;
A
#
# COMPACT_ATOMS: atom_id res chain seq x y z
N MET A 1 -20.15 -24.07 16.85
CA MET A 1 -19.41 -23.39 17.94
C MET A 1 -20.27 -22.46 18.80
N VAL A 2 -21.57 -22.22 18.50
CA VAL A 2 -22.45 -21.30 19.27
C VAL A 2 -23.55 -22.03 20.08
N LYS A 3 -23.60 -23.37 20.05
CA LYS A 3 -24.75 -24.12 20.60
C LYS A 3 -24.71 -24.46 22.09
N ASP A 4 -23.59 -24.25 22.80
CA ASP A 4 -23.45 -24.74 24.20
C ASP A 4 -23.38 -23.64 25.28
N GLY A 5 -23.48 -22.35 24.92
CA GLY A 5 -23.76 -21.24 25.85
C GLY A 5 -22.80 -20.97 27.03
N ARG A 6 -21.83 -21.84 27.30
CA ARG A 6 -20.88 -21.75 28.42
C ARG A 6 -19.55 -21.23 27.91
N ILE A 7 -19.42 -19.91 27.87
CA ILE A 7 -18.14 -19.24 27.71
C ILE A 7 -17.31 -19.53 28.97
N GLN A 8 -16.14 -20.16 28.79
CA GLN A 8 -15.18 -20.42 29.87
C GLN A 8 -13.98 -19.49 29.70
N PRO A 9 -13.90 -18.36 30.43
CA PRO A 9 -12.83 -17.38 30.27
C PRO A 9 -11.42 -17.98 30.38
N SER A 10 -11.19 -18.87 31.34
CA SER A 10 -9.89 -19.54 31.52
C SER A 10 -9.48 -20.40 30.32
N ARG A 11 -10.44 -21.11 29.70
CA ARG A 11 -10.18 -21.91 28.50
C ARG A 11 -9.88 -21.03 27.29
N ILE A 12 -10.51 -19.85 27.20
CA ILE A 12 -10.22 -18.86 26.16
C ILE A 12 -8.79 -18.35 26.32
N GLU A 13 -8.41 -17.91 27.52
CA GLU A 13 -7.06 -17.44 27.81
C GLU A 13 -5.99 -18.51 27.50
N GLU A 14 -6.24 -19.76 27.87
CA GLU A 14 -5.37 -20.90 27.56
C GLU A 14 -5.20 -21.10 26.05
N VAL A 15 -6.31 -21.11 25.29
CA VAL A 15 -6.28 -21.28 23.83
C VAL A 15 -5.60 -20.09 23.15
N VAL A 16 -5.82 -18.86 23.63
CA VAL A 16 -5.13 -17.67 23.12
C VAL A 16 -3.63 -17.78 23.35
N ALA A 17 -3.18 -18.12 24.57
CA ALA A 17 -1.77 -18.27 24.88
C ALA A 17 -1.11 -19.39 24.04
N GLN A 18 -1.81 -20.53 23.87
CA GLN A 18 -1.33 -21.63 23.03
C GLN A 18 -1.21 -21.21 21.56
N THR A 19 -2.22 -20.52 21.04
CA THR A 19 -2.24 -20.06 19.64
C THR A 19 -1.17 -19.01 19.38
N GLN A 20 -0.96 -18.08 20.32
CA GLN A 20 0.10 -17.08 20.23
C GLN A 20 1.48 -17.75 20.13
N LYS A 21 1.75 -18.74 21.00
CA LYS A 21 3.01 -19.49 20.96
C LYS A 21 3.21 -20.26 19.65
N GLN A 22 2.13 -20.82 19.10
CA GLN A 22 2.18 -21.49 17.79
C GLN A 22 2.46 -20.50 16.66
N LEU A 23 1.86 -19.31 16.71
CA LEU A 23 2.09 -18.24 15.74
C LEU A 23 3.53 -17.74 15.81
N ASP A 24 4.07 -17.51 17.02
CA ASP A 24 5.45 -17.04 17.19
C ASP A 24 6.46 -18.05 16.60
N GLN A 25 6.24 -19.35 16.84
CA GLN A 25 7.05 -20.41 16.24
C GLN A 25 6.91 -20.44 14.72
N PHE A 26 5.69 -20.30 14.19
CA PHE A 26 5.44 -20.24 12.76
C PHE A 26 6.15 -19.05 12.10
N LEU A 27 6.08 -17.86 12.72
CA LEU A 27 6.75 -16.66 12.23
C LEU A 27 8.27 -16.84 12.22
N LEU A 28 8.84 -17.44 13.26
CA LEU A 28 10.28 -17.72 13.29
C LEU A 28 10.69 -18.67 12.14
N GLU A 29 9.94 -19.75 11.89
CA GLU A 29 10.24 -20.69 10.81
C GLU A 29 10.07 -20.05 9.42
N GLU A 30 9.02 -19.25 9.20
CA GLU A 30 8.87 -18.48 7.96
C GLU A 30 9.99 -17.47 7.78
N GLY A 31 10.39 -16.78 8.85
CA GLY A 31 11.51 -15.84 8.84
C GLY A 31 12.82 -16.49 8.43
N LYS A 32 13.12 -17.68 8.97
CA LYS A 32 14.27 -18.49 8.55
C LYS A 32 14.17 -18.87 7.08
N ARG A 33 13.00 -19.35 6.64
CA ARG A 33 12.78 -19.74 5.23
C ARG A 33 13.05 -18.57 4.27
N ILE A 34 12.53 -17.39 4.58
CA ILE A 34 12.73 -16.17 3.77
C ILE A 34 14.21 -15.79 3.76
N SER A 35 14.82 -15.65 4.94
CA SER A 35 16.23 -15.24 5.07
C SER A 35 17.18 -16.22 4.36
N HIS A 36 16.97 -17.53 4.52
CA HIS A 36 17.76 -18.56 3.85
C HIS A 36 17.56 -18.56 2.33
N SER A 37 16.34 -18.30 1.86
CA SER A 37 16.06 -18.19 0.41
C SER A 37 16.78 -16.98 -0.21
N CYS A 38 17.06 -15.96 0.59
CA CYS A 38 17.88 -14.80 0.25
C CYS A 38 19.39 -15.05 0.44
N GLY A 39 19.81 -16.18 1.03
CA GLY A 39 21.22 -16.48 1.33
C GLY A 39 21.75 -15.82 2.62
N VAL A 40 20.87 -15.37 3.52
CA VAL A 40 21.23 -14.74 4.79
C VAL A 40 20.94 -15.68 5.96
N TYR A 41 21.96 -15.99 6.76
CA TYR A 41 21.87 -16.98 7.85
C TYR A 41 22.16 -16.41 9.24
N ASN A 42 22.82 -15.25 9.35
CA ASN A 42 23.41 -14.76 10.58
C ASN A 42 22.66 -13.54 11.17
N LEU A 43 21.33 -13.60 11.23
CA LEU A 43 20.51 -12.56 11.86
C LEU A 43 20.06 -12.99 13.26
N LEU A 44 19.86 -12.02 14.16
CA LEU A 44 19.30 -12.28 15.48
C LEU A 44 17.87 -12.82 15.35
N LEU A 45 17.51 -13.79 16.20
CA LEU A 45 16.24 -14.52 16.11
C LEU A 45 15.02 -13.61 16.15
N ASP A 46 15.07 -12.51 16.92
CA ASP A 46 13.96 -11.56 16.98
C ASP A 46 13.76 -10.85 15.63
N LEU A 47 14.85 -10.46 14.96
CA LEU A 47 14.79 -9.86 13.62
C LEU A 47 14.32 -10.88 12.58
N VAL A 48 14.78 -12.13 12.68
CA VAL A 48 14.29 -13.23 11.84
C VAL A 48 12.78 -13.43 12.03
N THR A 49 12.29 -13.39 13.27
CA THR A 49 10.86 -13.49 13.59
C THR A 49 10.07 -12.33 12.99
N MET A 50 10.63 -11.11 12.98
CA MET A 50 10.03 -9.97 12.30
C MET A 50 9.95 -10.17 10.78
N ILE A 51 11.01 -10.68 10.14
CA ILE A 51 10.99 -11.03 8.71
C ILE A 51 9.89 -12.07 8.42
N GLY A 52 9.62 -12.99 9.34
CA GLY A 52 8.50 -13.94 9.24
C GLY A 52 7.14 -13.28 8.99
N ARG A 53 6.94 -12.06 9.49
CA ARG A 53 5.70 -11.29 9.29
C ARG A 53 5.49 -10.89 7.83
N TYR A 54 6.52 -10.90 6.98
CA TYR A 54 6.39 -10.65 5.54
C TYR A 54 5.40 -11.62 4.89
N ARG A 55 5.26 -12.83 5.43
CA ARG A 55 4.30 -13.84 4.96
C ARG A 55 2.86 -13.32 4.94
N PHE A 56 2.53 -12.38 5.83
CA PHE A 56 1.19 -11.83 6.00
C PHE A 56 1.05 -10.40 5.48
N ARG A 57 2.09 -9.83 4.86
CA ARG A 57 2.08 -8.49 4.31
C ARG A 57 1.99 -8.55 2.78
N THR A 58 1.19 -7.66 2.21
CA THR A 58 1.01 -7.52 0.76
C THR A 58 1.12 -6.03 0.40
N SER A 59 1.75 -5.72 -0.73
CA SER A 59 1.74 -4.39 -1.34
C SER A 59 1.26 -4.52 -2.78
N TYR A 60 0.21 -3.80 -3.16
CA TYR A 60 -0.35 -3.83 -4.53
C TYR A 60 -0.62 -5.27 -5.04
N GLY A 61 -1.22 -6.10 -4.19
CA GLY A 61 -1.51 -7.51 -4.50
C GLY A 61 -0.32 -8.47 -4.43
N GLN A 62 0.92 -7.97 -4.40
CA GLN A 62 2.13 -8.80 -4.31
C GLN A 62 2.48 -9.10 -2.85
N ASN A 63 2.68 -10.39 -2.51
CA ASN A 63 3.10 -10.78 -1.18
C ASN A 63 4.55 -10.31 -0.90
N LEU A 64 4.78 -9.69 0.25
CA LEU A 64 6.06 -9.11 0.60
C LEU A 64 7.18 -10.15 0.69
N ALA A 65 6.93 -11.32 1.27
CA ALA A 65 7.96 -12.37 1.37
C ALA A 65 8.39 -12.86 -0.02
N GLN A 66 7.45 -13.02 -0.94
CA GLN A 66 7.75 -13.42 -2.32
C GLN A 66 8.52 -12.33 -3.07
N HIS A 67 8.06 -11.08 -2.97
CA HIS A 67 8.73 -9.90 -3.52
C HIS A 67 10.18 -9.81 -3.06
N THR A 68 10.41 -9.84 -1.74
CA THR A 68 11.75 -9.72 -1.16
C THR A 68 12.71 -10.83 -1.60
N ILE A 69 12.25 -12.10 -1.62
CA ILE A 69 13.09 -13.22 -2.07
C ILE A 69 13.52 -13.03 -3.52
N GLU A 70 12.60 -12.53 -4.33
CA GLU A 70 12.85 -12.33 -5.75
C GLU A 70 13.75 -11.12 -6.03
N GLU A 71 13.42 -9.98 -5.46
CA GLU A 71 14.24 -8.78 -5.47
C GLU A 71 15.68 -9.12 -5.06
N THR A 72 15.86 -9.90 -3.99
CA THR A 72 17.20 -10.28 -3.53
C THR A 72 17.96 -11.08 -4.59
N LYS A 73 17.30 -11.98 -5.32
CA LYS A 73 17.94 -12.73 -6.42
C LYS A 73 18.37 -11.81 -7.56
N ILE A 74 17.52 -10.86 -7.92
CA ILE A 74 17.80 -9.87 -8.96
C ILE A 74 18.97 -8.97 -8.53
N GLY A 75 18.92 -8.43 -7.32
CA GLY A 75 19.95 -7.54 -6.77
C GLY A 75 21.30 -8.22 -6.68
N VAL A 76 21.36 -9.47 -6.19
CA VAL A 76 22.61 -10.25 -6.12
C VAL A 76 23.22 -10.45 -7.51
N GLU A 77 22.41 -10.77 -8.53
CA GLU A 77 22.92 -10.95 -9.89
C GLU A 77 23.45 -9.64 -10.48
N ILE A 78 22.71 -8.54 -10.31
CA ILE A 78 23.16 -7.22 -10.74
C ILE A 78 24.47 -6.85 -10.04
N ALA A 79 24.57 -7.09 -8.73
CA ALA A 79 25.77 -6.79 -7.95
C ALA A 79 27.01 -7.54 -8.49
N HIS A 80 26.87 -8.80 -8.89
CA HIS A 80 27.93 -9.56 -9.53
C HIS A 80 28.37 -8.94 -10.86
N GLU A 81 27.43 -8.52 -11.71
CA GLU A 81 27.72 -7.95 -13.03
C GLU A 81 28.39 -6.56 -12.96
N VAL A 82 27.99 -5.73 -11.98
CA VAL A 82 28.51 -4.36 -11.84
C VAL A 82 29.67 -4.24 -10.85
N GLY A 83 30.05 -5.33 -10.18
CA GLY A 83 31.13 -5.36 -9.19
C GLY A 83 30.80 -4.64 -7.87
N ALA A 84 29.53 -4.61 -7.46
CA ALA A 84 29.09 -4.08 -6.16
C ALA A 84 29.31 -5.11 -5.03
N ASP A 85 29.25 -4.66 -3.77
CA ASP A 85 29.33 -5.57 -2.62
C ASP A 85 28.04 -6.41 -2.51
N VAL A 86 28.16 -7.69 -2.89
CA VAL A 86 27.06 -8.64 -2.94
C VAL A 86 26.43 -8.90 -1.57
N GLU A 87 27.21 -8.89 -0.49
CA GLU A 87 26.67 -9.13 0.86
C GLU A 87 25.85 -7.93 1.35
N VAL A 88 26.30 -6.71 1.05
CA VAL A 88 25.56 -5.49 1.35
C VAL A 88 24.25 -5.44 0.56
N VAL A 89 24.29 -5.73 -0.74
CA VAL A 89 23.07 -5.76 -1.58
C VAL A 89 22.11 -6.84 -1.11
N ARG A 90 22.59 -8.05 -0.83
CA ARG A 90 21.77 -9.15 -0.32
C ARG A 90 21.04 -8.78 0.96
N LEU A 91 21.77 -8.19 1.91
CA LEU A 91 21.22 -7.78 3.18
C LEU A 91 20.25 -6.60 3.02
N GLY A 92 20.60 -5.64 2.16
CA GLY A 92 19.76 -4.50 1.79
C GLY A 92 18.42 -4.91 1.18
N CYS A 93 18.43 -5.78 0.17
CA CYS A 93 17.21 -6.30 -0.47
C CYS A 93 16.32 -7.07 0.52
N LEU A 94 16.90 -7.92 1.38
CA LEU A 94 16.13 -8.65 2.41
C LEU A 94 15.39 -7.69 3.37
N LEU A 95 15.98 -6.54 3.66
CA LEU A 95 15.54 -5.65 4.72
C LEU A 95 14.91 -4.33 4.23
N HIS A 96 14.87 -4.06 2.92
CA HIS A 96 14.39 -2.78 2.37
C HIS A 96 13.02 -2.35 2.91
N ASP A 97 12.11 -3.31 3.05
CA ASP A 97 10.73 -3.08 3.48
C ASP A 97 10.42 -3.59 4.90
N ILE A 98 11.43 -3.86 5.74
CA ILE A 98 11.23 -4.38 7.11
C ILE A 98 10.34 -3.47 7.96
N GLY A 99 10.34 -2.17 7.69
CA GLY A 99 9.47 -1.21 8.37
C GLY A 99 7.98 -1.40 8.08
N LYS A 100 7.59 -2.11 7.00
CA LYS A 100 6.16 -2.40 6.70
C LYS A 100 5.52 -3.37 7.70
N VAL A 101 6.32 -4.07 8.50
CA VAL A 101 5.84 -5.01 9.54
C VAL A 101 6.09 -4.50 10.96
N VAL A 102 6.54 -3.25 11.10
CA VAL A 102 6.58 -2.51 12.36
C VAL A 102 5.23 -1.80 12.54
N THR A 103 4.45 -2.21 13.54
CA THR A 103 3.06 -1.75 13.71
C THR A 103 2.85 -0.79 14.88
N ASP A 104 3.78 -0.77 15.84
CA ASP A 104 3.56 -0.12 17.14
C ASP A 104 4.22 1.27 17.24
N GLU A 105 4.87 1.72 16.17
CA GLU A 105 5.58 3.01 16.08
C GLU A 105 5.04 3.84 14.90
N GLU A 106 4.92 5.16 15.07
CA GLU A 106 4.50 6.07 14.00
C GLU A 106 5.69 6.49 13.11
N GLY A 107 5.50 6.40 11.78
CA GLY A 107 6.50 6.85 10.81
C GLY A 107 6.29 6.25 9.42
N THR A 108 7.10 6.69 8.45
CA THR A 108 7.20 6.00 7.16
C THR A 108 7.89 4.65 7.35
N HIS A 109 7.58 3.65 6.51
CA HIS A 109 8.22 2.33 6.62
C HIS A 109 9.74 2.42 6.43
N VAL A 110 10.22 3.35 5.60
CA VAL A 110 11.66 3.64 5.48
C VAL A 110 12.27 4.04 6.82
N LYS A 111 11.68 5.02 7.50
CA LYS A 111 12.18 5.51 8.80
C LYS A 111 12.14 4.41 9.85
N LEU A 112 11.01 3.72 9.96
CA LEU A 112 10.82 2.62 10.92
C LEU A 112 11.82 1.48 10.67
N GLY A 113 12.08 1.16 9.39
CA GLY A 113 13.09 0.18 9.00
C GLY A 113 14.49 0.62 9.42
N VAL A 114 14.92 1.83 9.07
CA VAL A 114 16.24 2.36 9.44
C VAL A 114 16.46 2.37 10.95
N ASP A 115 15.47 2.85 11.71
CA ASP A 115 15.56 2.93 13.17
C ASP A 115 15.62 1.54 13.80
N LEU A 116 14.84 0.58 13.30
CA LEU A 116 14.92 -0.82 13.70
C LEU A 116 16.30 -1.41 13.42
N LEU A 117 16.80 -1.32 12.19
CA LEU A 117 18.06 -1.94 11.80
C LEU A 117 19.27 -1.37 12.55
N ARG A 118 19.22 -0.09 12.92
CA ARG A 118 20.21 0.53 13.82
C ARG A 118 20.14 -0.07 15.23
N LYS A 119 18.95 -0.29 15.80
CA LYS A 119 18.79 -0.96 17.11
C LYS A 119 19.41 -2.37 17.08
N TYR A 120 19.34 -3.07 15.95
CA TYR A 120 19.94 -4.40 15.74
C TYR A 120 21.42 -4.39 15.32
N ASN A 121 22.08 -3.22 15.26
CA ASN A 121 23.47 -3.05 14.84
C ASN A 121 23.79 -3.67 13.47
N ILE A 122 22.87 -3.55 12.51
CA ILE A 122 23.10 -3.97 11.13
C ILE A 122 24.14 -3.05 10.46
N ASP A 123 24.96 -3.60 9.55
CA ASP A 123 25.98 -2.86 8.79
C ASP A 123 25.36 -1.57 8.21
N LYS A 124 25.98 -0.43 8.52
CA LYS A 124 25.53 0.89 8.08
C LYS A 124 25.32 0.93 6.56
N ARG A 125 26.17 0.27 5.78
CA ARG A 125 26.06 0.24 4.31
C ARG A 125 24.73 -0.37 3.87
N ALA A 126 24.30 -1.47 4.49
CA ALA A 126 23.00 -2.08 4.23
C ALA A 126 21.84 -1.21 4.77
N VAL A 127 22.01 -0.55 5.93
CA VAL A 127 21.01 0.40 6.43
C VAL A 127 20.83 1.60 5.49
N ASP A 128 21.92 2.07 4.87
CA ASP A 128 21.87 3.17 3.91
C ASP A 128 21.08 2.76 2.65
N THR A 129 21.23 1.52 2.15
CA THR A 129 20.41 1.05 1.01
C THR A 129 18.92 1.05 1.37
N VAL A 130 18.55 0.62 2.59
CA VAL A 130 17.17 0.68 3.09
C VAL A 130 16.67 2.13 3.22
N ALA A 131 17.53 3.06 3.64
CA ALA A 131 17.17 4.47 3.74
C ALA A 131 16.95 5.14 2.37
N GLU A 132 17.45 4.53 1.29
CA GLU A 132 17.58 5.13 -0.05
C GLU A 132 16.72 4.45 -1.11
N HIS A 133 16.13 3.27 -0.84
CA HIS A 133 15.40 2.48 -1.83
C HIS A 133 14.11 3.13 -2.38
N HIS A 134 13.67 4.27 -1.85
CA HIS A 134 12.58 5.07 -2.42
C HIS A 134 13.05 6.30 -3.20
N GLU A 135 14.36 6.54 -3.29
CA GLU A 135 14.95 7.73 -3.92
C GLU A 135 14.51 9.06 -3.28
N ASP A 136 14.01 9.03 -2.04
CA ASP A 136 13.65 10.24 -1.27
C ASP A 136 14.87 11.13 -0.94
N LYS A 137 16.08 10.58 -1.07
CA LYS A 137 17.37 11.27 -0.98
C LYS A 137 18.36 10.64 -1.97
N PRO A 138 19.46 11.33 -2.33
CA PRO A 138 20.45 10.79 -3.25
C PRO A 138 21.08 9.49 -2.76
N PHE A 139 21.33 8.55 -3.69
CA PHE A 139 22.05 7.32 -3.42
C PHE A 139 23.48 7.62 -2.95
N SER A 140 23.88 6.98 -1.86
CA SER A 140 25.20 7.14 -1.26
C SER A 140 26.22 6.13 -1.77
N SER A 141 25.77 5.04 -2.41
CA SER A 141 26.64 3.99 -2.95
C SER A 141 26.03 3.27 -4.16
N MET A 142 26.84 2.45 -4.83
CA MET A 142 26.38 1.59 -5.93
C MET A 142 25.35 0.57 -5.42
N GLU A 143 25.55 0.03 -4.22
CA GLU A 143 24.66 -0.95 -3.60
C GLU A 143 23.26 -0.36 -3.39
N SER A 144 23.14 0.91 -2.98
CA SER A 144 21.83 1.57 -2.88
C SER A 144 21.10 1.65 -4.22
N ILE A 145 21.83 1.94 -5.30
CA ILE A 145 21.28 1.94 -6.66
C ILE A 145 20.83 0.53 -7.04
N VAL A 146 21.63 -0.50 -6.75
CA VAL A 146 21.29 -1.89 -7.06
C VAL A 146 20.03 -2.34 -6.31
N VAL A 147 19.88 -2.02 -5.01
CA VAL A 147 18.66 -2.35 -4.25
C VAL A 147 17.43 -1.65 -4.84
N TYR A 148 17.53 -0.35 -5.14
CA TYR A 148 16.45 0.39 -5.80
C TYR A 148 16.04 -0.22 -7.15
N VAL A 149 17.01 -0.55 -8.00
CA VAL A 149 16.76 -1.15 -9.31
C VAL A 149 16.14 -2.54 -9.14
N ALA A 150 16.62 -3.35 -8.20
CA ALA A 150 16.07 -4.67 -7.95
C ALA A 150 14.62 -4.62 -7.47
N ASP A 151 14.27 -3.70 -6.57
CA ASP A 151 12.89 -3.49 -6.09
C ASP A 151 11.97 -3.08 -7.26
N ALA A 152 12.43 -2.12 -8.06
CA ALA A 152 11.70 -1.65 -9.24
C ALA A 152 11.47 -2.79 -10.26
N ILE A 153 12.48 -3.62 -10.55
CA ILE A 153 12.34 -4.76 -11.46
C ILE A 153 11.36 -5.78 -10.88
N SER A 154 11.51 -6.18 -9.62
CA SER A 154 10.63 -7.15 -8.96
C SER A 154 9.16 -6.72 -8.99
N GLY A 155 8.91 -5.43 -8.70
CA GLY A 155 7.56 -4.86 -8.66
C GLY A 155 6.93 -4.56 -10.01
N SER A 156 7.71 -4.34 -11.07
CA SER A 156 7.22 -3.95 -12.40
C SER A 156 6.96 -5.12 -13.35
N ARG A 157 7.25 -6.36 -12.94
CA ARG A 157 7.06 -7.52 -13.83
C ARG A 157 5.58 -7.71 -14.16
N PRO A 158 5.25 -8.11 -15.40
CA PRO A 158 3.88 -8.44 -15.78
C PRO A 158 3.26 -9.47 -14.82
N GLY A 159 2.17 -9.09 -14.15
CA GLY A 159 1.46 -9.93 -13.19
C GLY A 159 2.04 -10.00 -11.78
N ALA A 160 3.14 -9.29 -11.47
CA ALA A 160 3.70 -9.26 -10.11
C ALA A 160 2.82 -8.46 -9.14
N ARG A 161 2.38 -7.27 -9.58
CA ARG A 161 1.43 -6.44 -8.84
C ARG A 161 0.07 -6.52 -9.51
N TYR A 162 -0.92 -6.80 -8.68
CA TYR A 162 -2.33 -6.71 -9.04
C TYR A 162 -2.90 -5.60 -8.17
N GLU A 163 -2.84 -4.36 -8.66
CA GLU A 163 -3.87 -3.43 -8.23
C GLU A 163 -5.17 -3.97 -8.80
N PRO A 164 -6.23 -4.13 -7.99
CA PRO A 164 -7.54 -4.43 -8.52
C PRO A 164 -8.02 -3.16 -9.25
N HIS A 165 -7.49 -2.93 -10.45
CA HIS A 165 -7.90 -1.86 -11.34
C HIS A 165 -9.39 -1.99 -11.62
N GLU A 166 -9.89 -3.23 -11.74
CA GLU A 166 -11.31 -3.50 -11.82
C GLU A 166 -12.06 -2.98 -10.61
N ASP A 167 -11.65 -3.27 -9.37
CA ASP A 167 -12.36 -2.75 -8.18
C ASP A 167 -12.23 -1.23 -8.06
N TYR A 168 -11.10 -0.65 -8.47
CA TYR A 168 -10.92 0.80 -8.52
C TYR A 168 -11.87 1.45 -9.53
N VAL A 169 -11.92 0.93 -10.75
CA VAL A 169 -12.80 1.40 -11.82
C VAL A 169 -14.25 1.20 -11.43
N GLN A 170 -14.64 0.00 -11.02
CA GLN A 170 -16.00 -0.31 -10.54
C GLN A 170 -16.39 0.60 -9.38
N ARG A 171 -15.46 0.96 -8.49
CA ARG A 171 -15.72 1.92 -7.42
C ARG A 171 -15.96 3.32 -7.96
N MET A 172 -15.15 3.81 -8.90
CA MET A 172 -15.35 5.14 -9.49
C MET A 172 -16.66 5.18 -10.27
N GLU A 173 -16.89 4.19 -11.14
CA GLU A 173 -18.11 4.03 -11.92
C GLU A 173 -19.34 3.99 -11.03
N LYS A 174 -19.33 3.23 -9.93
CA LYS A 174 -20.47 3.16 -9.02
C LYS A 174 -20.76 4.49 -8.31
N ILE A 175 -19.72 5.23 -7.92
CA ILE A 175 -19.87 6.57 -7.34
C ILE A 175 -20.45 7.53 -8.38
N GLU A 176 -19.95 7.47 -9.62
CA GLU A 176 -20.43 8.28 -10.74
C GLU A 176 -21.87 7.92 -11.13
N GLU A 177 -22.25 6.64 -11.16
CA GLU A 177 -23.62 6.18 -11.42
C GLU A 177 -24.61 6.68 -10.36
N ILE A 178 -24.24 6.57 -9.07
CA ILE A 178 -25.08 7.08 -7.98
C ILE A 178 -25.28 8.59 -8.13
N ALA A 179 -24.21 9.34 -8.41
CA ALA A 179 -24.29 10.77 -8.64
C ALA A 179 -25.12 11.10 -9.89
N ASN A 180 -24.86 10.47 -11.04
CA ASN A 180 -25.60 10.70 -12.30
C ASN A 180 -27.08 10.31 -12.24
N SER A 181 -27.51 9.53 -11.23
CA SER A 181 -28.91 9.12 -11.07
C SER A 181 -29.86 10.26 -10.65
N PHE A 182 -29.34 11.42 -10.24
CA PHE A 182 -30.16 12.56 -9.85
C PHE A 182 -30.57 13.43 -11.04
N ASN A 183 -31.80 13.94 -11.00
CA ASN A 183 -32.34 14.82 -12.04
C ASN A 183 -31.57 16.16 -12.10
N GLY A 184 -31.41 16.70 -13.31
CA GLY A 184 -30.71 17.96 -13.54
C GLY A 184 -29.18 17.85 -13.61
N ILE A 185 -28.61 16.66 -13.41
CA ILE A 185 -27.19 16.40 -13.65
C ILE A 185 -26.95 16.17 -15.13
N ASP A 186 -25.90 16.81 -15.64
CA ASP A 186 -25.35 16.58 -16.96
C ASP A 186 -24.29 15.47 -16.90
N GLN A 187 -23.29 15.63 -16.03
CA GLN A 187 -22.23 14.64 -15.81
C GLN A 187 -21.70 14.68 -14.37
N ALA A 188 -21.28 13.53 -13.86
CA ALA A 188 -20.58 13.38 -12.58
C ALA A 188 -19.23 12.70 -12.77
N PHE A 189 -18.24 13.13 -12.00
CA PHE A 189 -16.87 12.64 -12.05
C PHE A 189 -16.34 12.35 -10.65
N ALA A 190 -15.79 11.16 -10.43
CA ALA A 190 -15.10 10.78 -9.20
C ALA A 190 -13.59 11.04 -9.33
N PHE A 191 -13.02 11.74 -8.36
CA PHE A 191 -11.60 12.08 -8.29
C PHE A 191 -10.95 11.49 -7.02
N GLN A 192 -9.62 11.45 -7.01
CA GLN A 192 -8.83 11.09 -5.83
C GLN A 192 -9.23 9.74 -5.22
N ALA A 193 -9.38 8.71 -6.06
CA ALA A 193 -9.85 7.38 -5.65
C ALA A 193 -11.22 7.42 -4.94
N GLY A 194 -12.11 8.31 -5.41
CA GLY A 194 -13.49 8.42 -4.95
C GLY A 194 -13.64 9.18 -3.63
N ARG A 195 -12.65 10.00 -3.25
CA ARG A 195 -12.74 10.91 -2.09
C ARG A 195 -13.33 12.27 -2.44
N GLU A 196 -13.41 12.59 -3.73
CA GLU A 196 -14.05 13.79 -4.24
C GLU A 196 -14.96 13.42 -5.40
N VAL A 197 -16.15 14.00 -5.46
CA VAL A 197 -17.08 13.87 -6.57
C VAL A 197 -17.46 15.25 -7.04
N ARG A 198 -17.33 15.51 -8.33
CA ARG A 198 -17.80 16.75 -8.97
C ARG A 198 -18.98 16.45 -9.85
N VAL A 199 -20.06 17.20 -9.67
CA VAL A 199 -21.26 17.07 -10.49
C VAL A 199 -21.48 18.35 -11.28
N VAL A 200 -21.56 18.22 -12.60
CA VAL A 200 -21.92 19.29 -13.52
C VAL A 200 -23.43 19.22 -13.73
N VAL A 201 -24.12 20.32 -13.47
CA VAL A 201 -25.58 20.39 -13.59
C VAL A 201 -26.00 21.18 -14.83
N ARG A 202 -27.16 20.85 -15.39
CA ARG A 202 -27.79 21.64 -16.45
C ARG A 202 -28.32 22.95 -15.84
N PRO A 203 -27.76 24.12 -16.21
CA PRO A 203 -28.10 25.38 -15.55
C PRO A 203 -29.55 25.80 -15.75
N ASP A 204 -30.21 25.33 -16.81
CA ASP A 204 -31.61 25.65 -17.12
C ASP A 204 -32.61 24.81 -16.29
N GLU A 205 -32.15 23.71 -15.67
CA GLU A 205 -32.98 22.79 -14.89
C GLU A 205 -32.77 22.94 -13.37
N VAL A 206 -31.57 23.35 -12.95
CA VAL A 206 -31.20 23.44 -11.53
C VAL A 206 -30.97 24.90 -11.14
N SER A 207 -31.69 25.38 -10.12
CA SER A 207 -31.51 26.72 -9.55
C SER A 207 -30.34 26.79 -8.57
N ASP A 208 -29.92 28.00 -8.20
CA ASP A 208 -28.81 28.21 -7.24
C ASP A 208 -29.13 27.66 -5.84
N ASP A 209 -30.38 27.78 -5.39
CA ASP A 209 -30.83 27.14 -4.15
C ASP A 209 -30.91 25.61 -4.32
N GLY A 210 -31.37 25.15 -5.49
CA GLY A 210 -31.49 23.73 -5.83
C GLY A 210 -30.15 23.00 -5.83
N LEU A 211 -29.06 23.69 -6.19
CA LEU A 211 -27.69 23.17 -6.11
C LEU A 211 -27.30 22.71 -4.70
N THR A 212 -27.64 23.51 -3.69
CA THR A 212 -27.28 23.21 -2.30
C THR A 212 -28.00 21.95 -1.81
N VAL A 213 -29.29 21.83 -2.17
CA VAL A 213 -30.10 20.65 -1.86
C VAL A 213 -29.57 19.42 -2.60
N LEU A 214 -29.28 19.55 -3.89
CA LEU A 214 -28.76 18.48 -4.73
C LEU A 214 -27.44 17.91 -4.20
N VAL A 215 -26.48 18.77 -3.83
CA VAL A 215 -25.20 18.34 -3.24
C VAL A 215 -25.42 17.57 -1.94
N HIS A 216 -26.33 18.04 -1.08
CA HIS A 216 -26.65 17.38 0.18
C HIS A 216 -27.25 15.98 -0.07
N ASP A 217 -28.19 15.87 -1.00
CA ASP A 217 -28.87 14.60 -1.30
C ASP A 217 -27.92 13.58 -1.95
N ILE A 218 -27.02 14.02 -2.84
CA ILE A 218 -25.98 13.16 -3.44
C ILE A 218 -25.04 12.63 -2.36
N ALA A 219 -24.55 13.50 -1.47
CA ALA A 219 -23.66 13.11 -0.38
C ALA A 219 -24.32 12.06 0.52
N LYS A 220 -25.60 12.26 0.87
CA LYS A 220 -26.38 11.34 1.70
C LYS A 220 -26.63 10.01 1.00
N LYS A 221 -26.89 9.99 -0.30
CA LYS A 221 -27.10 8.75 -1.06
C LYS A 221 -25.81 7.95 -1.18
N LEU A 222 -24.69 8.63 -1.46
CA LEU A 222 -23.36 8.01 -1.46
C LEU A 222 -23.07 7.37 -0.09
N GLU A 223 -23.36 8.04 1.02
CA GLU A 223 -23.16 7.52 2.38
C GLU A 223 -23.92 6.23 2.68
N ASN A 224 -25.11 6.08 2.10
CA ASN A 224 -25.94 4.91 2.32
C ASN A 224 -25.62 3.75 1.36
N GLU A 225 -25.29 4.04 0.11
CA GLU A 225 -25.21 3.02 -0.96
C GLU A 225 -23.78 2.60 -1.29
N ALA A 226 -22.80 3.49 -1.12
CA ALA A 226 -21.42 3.16 -1.36
C ALA A 226 -20.78 2.71 -0.04
N GLN A 227 -20.53 1.40 0.09
CA GLN A 227 -19.75 0.88 1.20
C GLN A 227 -18.31 1.39 1.06
N TYR A 228 -17.98 2.51 1.69
CA TYR A 228 -16.66 3.12 1.61
C TYR A 228 -16.05 3.40 2.99
N ALA A 229 -14.71 3.37 3.03
CA ALA A 229 -13.93 3.88 4.14
C ALA A 229 -13.48 5.32 3.83
N GLY A 230 -13.92 6.27 4.65
CA GLY A 230 -13.53 7.68 4.56
C GLY A 230 -14.64 8.63 4.14
N GLN A 231 -14.34 9.92 4.08
CA GLN A 231 -15.30 10.96 3.70
C GLN A 231 -15.21 11.23 2.20
N ILE A 232 -16.36 11.46 1.55
CA ILE A 232 -16.46 11.91 0.15
C ILE A 232 -16.90 13.36 0.14
N LYS A 233 -16.10 14.22 -0.49
CA LYS A 233 -16.46 15.63 -0.74
C LYS A 233 -17.25 15.73 -2.04
N VAL A 234 -18.50 16.17 -1.97
CA VAL A 234 -19.32 16.44 -3.16
C VAL A 234 -19.27 17.93 -3.50
N THR A 235 -18.98 18.26 -4.75
CA THR A 235 -18.97 19.65 -5.26
C THR A 235 -19.82 19.72 -6.51
N ALA A 236 -20.79 20.63 -6.55
CA ALA A 236 -21.57 20.86 -7.76
C ALA A 236 -21.11 22.11 -8.50
N ILE A 237 -21.14 22.03 -9.83
CA ILE A 237 -20.72 23.08 -10.76
C ILE A 237 -21.89 23.36 -11.69
N ARG A 238 -22.41 24.58 -11.62
CA ARG A 238 -23.38 25.12 -12.57
C ARG A 238 -22.69 26.20 -13.37
N GLN A 239 -22.55 25.99 -14.67
CA GLN A 239 -21.84 26.91 -15.54
C GLN A 239 -22.58 27.05 -16.87
N THR A 240 -22.74 28.30 -17.31
CA THR A 240 -23.12 28.63 -18.68
C THR A 240 -21.88 29.13 -19.40
N GLN A 241 -21.57 28.54 -20.56
CA GLN A 241 -20.43 28.94 -21.39
C GLN A 241 -20.92 29.50 -22.73
N ALA A 242 -20.36 30.63 -23.15
CA ALA A 242 -20.54 31.19 -24.48
C ALA A 242 -19.15 31.52 -25.03
N SER A 243 -18.92 31.21 -26.30
CA SER A 243 -17.64 31.46 -26.97
C SER A 243 -17.86 31.92 -28.40
N GLU A 244 -16.95 32.76 -28.91
CA GLU A 244 -16.95 33.25 -30.29
C GLU A 244 -15.52 33.22 -30.82
N THR A 245 -15.34 32.96 -32.11
CA THR A 245 -14.03 32.89 -32.76
C THR A 245 -13.93 33.96 -33.83
N THR A 246 -12.90 34.81 -33.73
CA THR A 246 -12.62 35.81 -34.77
C THR A 246 -12.06 35.13 -36.03
N LYS A 247 -12.30 35.71 -37.20
CA LYS A 247 -11.67 35.25 -38.45
C LYS A 247 -10.37 36.03 -38.67
N ALA A 248 -9.31 35.34 -39.08
CA ALA A 248 -8.10 35.98 -39.59
C ALA A 248 -8.42 36.71 -40.91
N LYS A 249 -7.84 37.91 -41.10
CA LYS A 249 -7.94 38.67 -42.35
C LYS A 249 -7.15 38.02 -43.47
#